data_AF-A0A2P2ME10-F1
#
_entry.id   AF-A0A2P2ME10-F1
#
_cell.length_a   1.000
_cell.length_b   1.000
_cell.length_c   1.000
_cell.angle_alpha   90.00
_cell.angle_beta   90.00
_cell.angle_gamma   90.00
#
_symmetry.space_group_name_H-M   'P 1'
#
loop_
_entity.id
_entity.type
_entity.pdbx_description
1 polymer ?
#
loop_
_entity_poly.entity_id
_entity_poly.type
_entity_poly.pdbx_seq_one_letter_code
_entity_poly.pdbx_strand_id
1 'polypeptide(L)'
;MSDMVEDASQGISFVCKNIAQYGGDPKRIYLMGQSAGAHIAACALVEQAIKEAGKGESISWSVSQINAYFGLSGGYNLFDLVDYFHSRGLYRSIFLSIMEGEESLRRFSPEVIVQEPNLKNAIAFLPLIILFHGTADYSIPADSSKNFAEALRRVGVRAESILYEGKTHTDLFLQDPMRGGYDQMFEDLVAIIHADDLQAQAKDVVAPPRRRLVPECMIQLARKVSPF
;
A
#
# COMPACT_ATOMS: atom_id res chain seq x y z
N MET A 1 1.61 17.11 -2.78
CA MET A 1 0.77 15.94 -2.45
C MET A 1 -0.36 15.71 -3.44
N SER A 2 -1.27 16.68 -3.65
CA SER A 2 -2.37 16.65 -4.63
C SER A 2 -1.89 16.15 -6.00
N ASP A 3 -0.82 16.75 -6.54
CA ASP A 3 -0.27 16.38 -7.85
C ASP A 3 0.21 14.92 -7.88
N MET A 4 0.84 14.43 -6.81
CA MET A 4 1.32 13.04 -6.72
C MET A 4 0.16 12.04 -6.68
N VAL A 5 -0.95 12.39 -6.02
CA VAL A 5 -2.16 11.56 -5.97
C VAL A 5 -2.85 11.54 -7.34
N GLU A 6 -2.93 12.69 -8.01
CA GLU A 6 -3.48 12.79 -9.36
C GLU A 6 -2.63 12.03 -10.38
N ASP A 7 -1.29 12.17 -10.33
CA ASP A 7 -0.37 11.42 -11.18
C ASP A 7 -0.52 9.90 -10.99
N ALA A 8 -0.62 9.44 -9.74
CA ALA A 8 -0.87 8.03 -9.44
C ALA A 8 -2.23 7.56 -10.00
N SER A 9 -3.28 8.36 -9.85
CA SER A 9 -4.61 8.07 -10.42
C SER A 9 -4.58 7.99 -11.95
N GLN A 10 -3.84 8.88 -12.61
CA GLN A 10 -3.64 8.85 -14.06
C GLN A 10 -2.85 7.62 -14.51
N GLY A 11 -1.82 7.23 -13.75
CA GLY A 11 -1.08 5.98 -13.98
C GLY A 11 -1.98 4.75 -13.88
N ILE A 12 -2.84 4.68 -12.86
CA ILE A 12 -3.83 3.61 -12.72
C ILE A 12 -4.81 3.62 -13.91
N SER A 13 -5.32 4.80 -14.28
CA SER A 13 -6.20 4.97 -15.44
C SER A 13 -5.59 4.44 -16.73
N PHE A 14 -4.30 4.73 -16.96
CA PHE A 14 -3.58 4.26 -18.12
C PHE A 14 -3.50 2.72 -18.14
N VAL A 15 -3.16 2.08 -17.03
CA VAL A 15 -3.10 0.61 -16.93
C VAL A 15 -4.49 0.01 -17.18
N CYS A 16 -5.51 0.49 -16.47
CA CYS A 16 -6.89 0.01 -16.62
C CYS A 16 -7.41 0.07 -18.07
N LYS A 17 -6.98 1.07 -18.85
CA LYS A 17 -7.38 1.24 -20.25
C LYS A 17 -6.55 0.41 -21.24
N ASN A 18 -5.26 0.24 -20.98
CA ASN A 18 -4.31 -0.21 -22.00
C ASN A 18 -3.70 -1.59 -21.73
N ILE A 19 -3.85 -2.16 -20.53
CA ILE A 19 -3.12 -3.37 -20.14
C ILE A 19 -3.31 -4.56 -21.10
N ALA A 20 -4.51 -4.68 -21.69
CA ALA A 20 -4.81 -5.72 -22.70
C ALA A 20 -3.93 -5.61 -23.96
N GLN A 21 -3.57 -4.39 -24.38
CA GLN A 21 -2.70 -4.15 -25.54
C GLN A 21 -1.25 -4.59 -25.26
N TYR A 22 -0.86 -4.67 -23.98
CA TYR A 22 0.44 -5.16 -23.52
C TYR A 22 0.41 -6.64 -23.13
N GLY A 23 -0.69 -7.35 -23.39
CA GLY A 23 -0.85 -8.77 -23.09
C GLY A 23 -1.22 -9.10 -21.65
N GLY A 24 -1.51 -8.11 -20.80
CA GLY A 24 -2.02 -8.36 -19.46
C GLY A 24 -3.55 -8.55 -19.45
N ASP A 25 -4.07 -9.17 -18.39
CA ASP A 25 -5.49 -9.44 -18.23
C ASP A 25 -6.20 -8.26 -17.53
N PRO A 26 -7.14 -7.54 -18.19
CA PRO A 26 -7.85 -6.43 -17.57
C PRO A 26 -8.78 -6.83 -16.42
N LYS A 27 -8.99 -8.14 -16.17
CA LYS A 27 -9.76 -8.66 -15.03
C LYS A 27 -8.90 -9.06 -13.84
N ARG A 28 -7.58 -8.91 -13.94
CA ARG A 28 -6.59 -9.28 -12.91
C ARG A 28 -5.65 -8.12 -12.63
N ILE A 29 -6.20 -6.98 -12.22
CA ILE A 29 -5.43 -5.77 -11.91
C ILE A 29 -5.34 -5.64 -10.39
N TYR A 30 -4.11 -5.51 -9.89
CA TYR A 30 -3.83 -5.33 -8.47
C TYR A 30 -3.03 -4.04 -8.32
N LEU A 31 -3.33 -3.25 -7.29
CA LEU A 31 -2.57 -2.06 -6.95
C LEU A 31 -1.63 -2.36 -5.78
N MET A 32 -0.37 -1.99 -5.89
CA MET A 32 0.58 -2.11 -4.78
C MET A 32 1.39 -0.83 -4.64
N GLY A 33 1.66 -0.43 -3.41
CA GLY A 33 2.55 0.68 -3.10
C GLY A 33 3.39 0.40 -1.86
N GLN A 34 4.54 1.05 -1.74
CA GLN A 34 5.45 0.93 -0.61
C GLN A 34 5.73 2.31 0.02
N SER A 35 5.72 2.42 1.35
CA SER A 35 5.97 3.66 2.10
C SER A 35 5.13 4.84 1.59
N ALA A 36 5.74 5.92 1.13
CA ALA A 36 5.04 7.04 0.51
C ALA A 36 4.18 6.61 -0.70
N GLY A 37 4.65 5.65 -1.49
CA GLY A 37 3.86 5.08 -2.59
C GLY A 37 2.64 4.30 -2.10
N ALA A 38 2.71 3.65 -0.93
CA ALA A 38 1.55 3.01 -0.31
C ALA A 38 0.53 4.07 0.11
N HIS A 39 0.98 5.14 0.76
CA HIS A 39 0.14 6.29 1.13
C HIS A 39 -0.55 6.93 -0.08
N ILE A 40 0.22 7.27 -1.12
CA ILE A 40 -0.28 7.86 -2.37
C ILE A 40 -1.34 6.95 -3.01
N ALA A 41 -1.06 5.65 -3.13
CA ALA A 41 -1.99 4.69 -3.72
C ALA A 41 -3.30 4.58 -2.92
N ALA A 42 -3.22 4.60 -1.58
CA ALA A 42 -4.40 4.59 -0.72
C ALA A 42 -5.23 5.89 -0.89
N CYS A 43 -4.57 7.06 -0.91
CA CYS A 43 -5.23 8.33 -1.20
C CYS A 43 -5.92 8.31 -2.58
N ALA A 44 -5.23 7.84 -3.62
CA ALA A 44 -5.77 7.77 -4.98
C ALA A 44 -7.00 6.85 -5.06
N LEU A 45 -6.96 5.69 -4.40
CA LEU A 45 -8.11 4.78 -4.31
C LEU A 45 -9.31 5.40 -3.58
N VAL A 46 -9.08 6.03 -2.44
CA VAL A 46 -10.14 6.65 -1.64
C VAL A 46 -10.74 7.85 -2.38
N GLU A 47 -9.91 8.74 -2.95
CA GLU A 47 -10.39 9.86 -3.77
C GLU A 47 -11.18 9.37 -4.99
N GLN A 48 -10.70 8.32 -5.68
CA GLN A 48 -11.41 7.75 -6.82
C GLN A 48 -12.76 7.14 -6.42
N ALA A 49 -12.84 6.43 -5.29
CA ALA A 49 -14.09 5.89 -4.77
C ALA A 49 -15.11 7.00 -4.44
N ILE A 50 -14.63 8.14 -3.91
CA ILE A 50 -15.47 9.32 -3.64
C ILE A 50 -15.98 9.92 -4.95
N LYS A 51 -15.11 10.10 -5.96
CA LYS A 51 -15.50 10.59 -7.30
C LYS A 51 -16.58 9.68 -7.92
N GLU A 52 -16.44 8.37 -7.80
CA GLU A 52 -17.41 7.38 -8.30
C GLU A 52 -18.77 7.42 -7.61
N ALA A 53 -18.82 7.75 -6.31
CA ALA A 53 -20.08 7.93 -5.59
C ALA A 53 -20.76 9.27 -5.90
N GLY A 54 -20.01 10.25 -6.41
CA GLY A 54 -20.51 11.55 -6.84
C GLY A 54 -21.43 11.44 -8.06
N LYS A 55 -22.44 12.32 -8.14
CA LYS A 55 -23.32 12.39 -9.32
C LYS A 55 -22.72 13.34 -10.36
N GLY A 56 -22.42 12.83 -11.55
CA GLY A 56 -22.10 13.64 -12.73
C GLY A 56 -20.61 13.93 -12.96
N GLU A 57 -19.70 13.31 -12.20
CA GLU A 57 -18.27 13.37 -12.50
C GLU A 57 -17.90 12.33 -13.55
N SER A 58 -17.15 12.75 -14.56
CA SER A 58 -16.58 11.83 -15.55
C SER A 58 -15.42 11.09 -14.94
N ILE A 59 -15.59 9.80 -14.66
CA ILE A 59 -14.51 8.93 -14.19
C ILE A 59 -13.70 8.37 -15.36
N SER A 60 -12.39 8.28 -15.18
CA SER A 60 -11.49 7.77 -16.23
C SER A 60 -11.12 6.29 -16.03
N TRP A 61 -11.31 5.76 -14.82
CA TRP A 61 -11.19 4.35 -14.43
C TRP A 61 -12.15 4.08 -13.28
N SER A 62 -12.39 2.82 -12.93
CA SER A 62 -13.20 2.44 -11.76
C SER A 62 -12.41 1.67 -10.72
N VAL A 63 -12.64 1.96 -9.44
CA VAL A 63 -12.08 1.19 -8.30
C VAL A 63 -12.45 -0.29 -8.42
N SER A 64 -13.61 -0.62 -8.98
CA SER A 64 -14.05 -2.01 -9.21
C SER A 64 -13.16 -2.81 -10.18
N GLN A 65 -12.31 -2.14 -10.96
CA GLN A 65 -11.31 -2.79 -11.82
C GLN A 65 -10.12 -3.33 -11.03
N ILE A 66 -9.92 -2.87 -9.78
CA ILE A 66 -8.82 -3.27 -8.92
C ILE A 66 -9.29 -4.41 -8.02
N ASN A 67 -8.71 -5.61 -8.19
CA ASN A 67 -9.09 -6.80 -7.43
C ASN A 67 -8.68 -6.70 -5.95
N ALA A 68 -7.48 -6.18 -5.69
CA ALA A 68 -7.00 -5.87 -4.35
C ALA A 68 -5.95 -4.76 -4.36
N TYR A 69 -5.84 -4.07 -3.22
CA TYR A 69 -4.77 -3.14 -2.91
C TYR A 69 -3.84 -3.72 -1.86
N PHE A 70 -2.55 -3.68 -2.14
CA PHE A 70 -1.47 -4.11 -1.26
C PHE A 70 -0.65 -2.90 -0.79
N GLY A 71 -0.82 -2.51 0.46
CA GLY A 71 -0.04 -1.44 1.08
C GLY A 71 1.14 -2.00 1.86
N LEU A 72 2.37 -1.63 1.51
CA LEU A 72 3.58 -2.11 2.20
C LEU A 72 4.23 -0.99 3.01
N SER A 73 4.31 -1.15 4.33
CA SER A 73 4.93 -0.20 5.26
C SER A 73 4.48 1.26 5.03
N GLY A 74 3.18 1.46 4.79
CA GLY A 74 2.60 2.78 4.49
C GLY A 74 2.18 3.57 5.72
N GLY A 75 2.13 4.90 5.57
CA GLY A 75 1.56 5.83 6.53
C GLY A 75 0.16 6.30 6.12
N TYR A 76 -0.85 6.09 6.96
CA TYR A 76 -2.26 6.28 6.57
C TYR A 76 -3.02 7.35 7.37
N ASN A 77 -2.42 7.84 8.46
CA ASN A 77 -2.93 8.94 9.27
C ASN A 77 -1.79 9.94 9.49
N LEU A 78 -1.85 11.08 8.79
CA LEU A 78 -0.76 12.05 8.82
C LEU A 78 -0.69 12.80 10.15
N PHE A 79 -1.79 12.93 10.89
CA PHE A 79 -1.77 13.57 12.21
C PHE A 79 -0.83 12.84 13.17
N ASP A 80 -0.85 11.51 13.15
CA ASP A 80 0.02 10.68 13.99
C ASP A 80 1.49 10.74 13.52
N LEU A 81 1.72 11.03 12.24
CA LEU A 81 3.04 10.97 11.62
C LEU A 81 3.82 12.28 11.66
N VAL A 82 3.17 13.45 11.75
CA VAL A 82 3.87 14.75 11.80
C VAL A 82 4.90 14.77 12.93
N ASP A 83 4.46 14.44 14.14
CA ASP A 83 5.30 14.48 15.34
C ASP A 83 6.28 13.31 15.38
N TYR A 84 5.84 12.16 14.90
CA TYR A 84 6.70 10.99 14.77
C TYR A 84 7.90 11.29 13.87
N PHE A 85 7.67 11.76 12.64
CA PHE A 85 8.72 12.10 11.69
C PHE A 85 9.61 13.24 12.18
N HIS A 86 9.04 14.22 12.87
CA HIS A 86 9.83 15.28 13.50
C HIS A 86 10.85 14.75 14.50
N SER A 87 10.44 13.82 15.36
CA SER A 87 11.33 13.17 16.34
C SER A 87 12.43 12.32 15.69
N ARG A 88 12.24 11.94 14.42
CA ARG A 88 13.15 11.10 13.63
C ARG A 88 14.00 11.89 12.62
N GLY A 89 13.93 13.23 12.64
CA GLY A 89 14.80 14.10 11.84
C GLY A 89 14.16 14.68 10.57
N LEU A 90 12.92 14.33 10.24
CA LEU A 90 12.15 15.01 9.20
C LEU A 90 11.32 16.13 9.83
N TYR A 91 11.84 17.36 9.82
CA TYR A 91 11.23 18.50 10.49
C TYR A 91 9.78 18.76 10.06
N ARG A 92 8.93 19.14 11.04
CA ARG A 92 7.50 19.46 10.80
C ARG A 92 7.31 20.42 9.63
N SER A 93 8.10 21.49 9.57
CA SER A 93 8.01 22.48 8.49
C SER A 93 8.25 21.89 7.10
N ILE A 94 9.21 20.98 6.97
CA ILE A 94 9.50 20.28 5.71
C ILE A 94 8.35 19.31 5.40
N PHE A 95 7.94 18.50 6.37
CA PHE A 95 6.86 17.54 6.18
C PHE A 95 5.55 18.22 5.77
N LEU A 96 5.13 19.26 6.50
CA LEU A 96 3.94 20.05 6.18
C LEU A 96 4.08 20.75 4.83
N SER A 97 5.28 21.21 4.45
CA SER A 97 5.49 21.77 3.10
C SER A 97 5.25 20.73 2.00
N ILE A 98 5.63 19.46 2.21
CA ILE A 98 5.38 18.36 1.25
C ILE A 98 3.88 18.01 1.21
N MET A 99 3.22 18.03 2.38
CA MET A 99 1.80 17.71 2.56
C MET A 99 0.84 18.86 2.20
N GLU A 100 1.32 19.98 1.66
CA GLU A 100 0.51 21.17 1.29
C GLU A 100 -0.14 21.87 2.50
N GLY A 101 0.57 21.93 3.61
CA GLY A 101 0.16 22.62 4.84
C GLY A 101 -0.64 21.75 5.81
N GLU A 102 -0.88 22.29 6.99
CA GLU A 102 -1.58 21.60 8.09
C GLU A 102 -3.05 21.31 7.76
N GLU A 103 -3.72 22.23 7.09
CA GLU A 103 -5.11 22.08 6.64
C GLU A 103 -5.31 20.87 5.70
N SER A 104 -4.25 20.47 4.99
CA SER A 104 -4.28 19.36 4.03
C SER A 104 -4.08 18.00 4.69
N LEU A 105 -3.66 17.93 5.96
CA LEU A 105 -3.40 16.66 6.66
C LEU A 105 -4.64 15.77 6.69
N ARG A 106 -5.82 16.34 6.94
CA ARG A 106 -7.07 15.59 6.94
C ARG A 106 -7.35 14.97 5.57
N ARG A 107 -7.23 15.78 4.51
CA ARG A 107 -7.48 15.35 3.13
C ARG A 107 -6.58 14.19 2.73
N PHE A 108 -5.31 14.23 3.13
CA PHE A 108 -4.33 13.20 2.83
C PHE A 108 -4.17 12.15 3.93
N SER A 109 -5.14 12.02 4.85
CA SER A 109 -5.17 10.93 5.83
C SER A 109 -6.26 9.95 5.44
N PRO A 110 -5.99 8.93 4.59
CA PRO A 110 -7.02 7.99 4.15
C PRO A 110 -7.69 7.27 5.34
N GLU A 111 -6.98 7.04 6.44
CA GLU A 111 -7.56 6.50 7.68
C GLU A 111 -8.66 7.39 8.25
N VAL A 112 -8.49 8.71 8.21
CA VAL A 112 -9.48 9.68 8.70
C VAL A 112 -10.65 9.79 7.72
N ILE A 113 -10.35 9.90 6.42
CA ILE A 113 -11.37 10.07 5.36
C ILE A 113 -12.32 8.87 5.30
N VAL A 114 -11.83 7.63 5.38
CA VAL A 114 -12.71 6.45 5.27
C VAL A 114 -13.74 6.35 6.41
N GLN A 115 -13.52 7.06 7.51
CA GLN A 115 -14.41 7.08 8.67
C GLN A 115 -15.49 8.18 8.58
N GLU A 116 -15.48 9.02 7.55
CA GLU A 116 -16.47 10.10 7.42
C GLU A 116 -17.88 9.55 7.10
N PRO A 117 -18.91 9.86 7.92
CA PRO A 117 -20.24 9.23 7.79
C PRO A 117 -20.92 9.46 6.44
N ASN A 118 -20.68 10.60 5.81
CA ASN A 118 -21.23 10.99 4.51
C ASN A 118 -20.59 10.24 3.33
N LEU A 119 -19.48 9.52 3.54
CA LEU A 119 -18.76 8.80 2.49
C LEU A 119 -19.11 7.32 2.42
N LYS A 120 -20.05 6.83 3.23
CA LYS A 120 -20.42 5.41 3.29
C LYS A 120 -20.65 4.74 1.93
N ASN A 121 -21.27 5.46 0.98
CA ASN A 121 -21.51 4.94 -0.37
C ASN A 121 -20.22 4.81 -1.19
N ALA A 122 -19.29 5.77 -1.04
CA ALA A 122 -17.98 5.72 -1.70
C ALA A 122 -17.14 4.57 -1.16
N ILE A 123 -17.11 4.42 0.16
CA ILE A 123 -16.31 3.40 0.85
C ILE A 123 -16.74 1.98 0.48
N ALA A 124 -18.01 1.77 0.12
CA ALA A 124 -18.51 0.49 -0.38
C ALA A 124 -17.87 0.04 -1.71
N PHE A 125 -17.24 0.94 -2.46
CA PHE A 125 -16.52 0.60 -3.70
C PHE A 125 -15.07 0.13 -3.46
N LEU A 126 -14.52 0.34 -2.27
CA LEU A 126 -13.12 -0.02 -2.00
C LEU A 126 -12.90 -1.54 -2.15
N PRO A 127 -11.76 -1.96 -2.74
CA PRO A 127 -11.50 -3.37 -3.00
C PRO A 127 -11.08 -4.08 -1.71
N LEU A 128 -10.64 -5.34 -1.83
CA LEU A 128 -9.90 -5.98 -0.75
C LEU A 128 -8.61 -5.18 -0.48
N ILE A 129 -8.37 -4.81 0.78
CA ILE A 129 -7.17 -4.07 1.19
C ILE A 129 -6.33 -4.96 2.11
N ILE A 130 -5.09 -5.21 1.73
CA ILE A 130 -4.14 -5.99 2.53
C ILE A 130 -2.92 -5.11 2.82
N LEU A 131 -2.58 -4.98 4.09
CA LEU A 131 -1.50 -4.11 4.56
C LEU A 131 -0.39 -4.97 5.16
N PHE A 132 0.80 -4.90 4.57
CA PHE A 132 1.99 -5.62 5.02
C PHE A 132 2.91 -4.68 5.80
N HIS A 133 3.40 -5.09 6.97
CA HIS A 133 4.28 -4.23 7.76
C HIS A 133 5.26 -5.02 8.63
N GLY A 134 6.50 -4.55 8.76
CA GLY A 134 7.46 -5.12 9.71
C GLY A 134 7.29 -4.57 11.13
N THR A 135 7.36 -5.42 12.17
CA THR A 135 7.18 -4.96 13.57
C THR A 135 8.37 -4.18 14.12
N ALA A 136 9.53 -4.25 13.48
CA ALA A 136 10.73 -3.50 13.82
C ALA A 136 10.97 -2.31 12.86
N ASP A 137 9.93 -1.88 12.14
CA ASP A 137 9.96 -0.69 11.29
C ASP A 137 10.21 0.57 12.15
N TYR A 138 11.36 1.20 11.92
CA TYR A 138 11.78 2.40 12.64
C TYR A 138 11.31 3.68 11.95
N SER A 139 10.87 3.57 10.69
CA SER A 139 10.53 4.70 9.83
C SER A 139 9.06 5.05 9.93
N ILE A 140 8.19 4.04 9.88
CA ILE A 140 6.75 4.18 10.06
C ILE A 140 6.32 3.13 11.08
N PRO A 141 5.60 3.50 12.16
CA PRO A 141 5.12 2.50 13.10
C PRO A 141 4.19 1.49 12.43
N ALA A 142 4.38 0.20 12.74
CA ALA A 142 3.50 -0.88 12.27
C ALA A 142 2.02 -0.66 12.65
N ASP A 143 1.78 0.07 13.74
CA ASP A 143 0.44 0.49 14.16
C ASP A 143 -0.27 1.32 13.08
N SER A 144 0.44 2.03 12.19
CA SER A 144 -0.20 2.76 11.09
C SER A 144 -0.99 1.83 10.17
N SER A 145 -0.43 0.65 9.84
CA SER A 145 -1.15 -0.35 9.03
C SER A 145 -2.25 -1.04 9.82
N LYS A 146 -2.01 -1.34 11.10
CA LYS A 146 -3.02 -1.97 11.96
C LYS A 146 -4.25 -1.06 12.15
N ASN A 147 -4.02 0.21 12.49
CA ASN A 147 -5.08 1.20 12.73
C ASN A 147 -5.87 1.46 11.45
N PHE A 148 -5.21 1.57 10.30
CA PHE A 148 -5.90 1.74 9.04
C PHE A 148 -6.77 0.54 8.65
N ALA A 149 -6.25 -0.69 8.80
CA ALA A 149 -7.05 -1.90 8.59
C ALA A 149 -8.25 -1.96 9.54
N GLU A 150 -8.09 -1.59 10.81
CA GLU A 150 -9.20 -1.50 11.77
C GLU A 150 -10.22 -0.44 11.37
N ALA A 151 -9.79 0.76 10.98
CA ALA A 151 -10.67 1.84 10.52
C ALA A 151 -11.51 1.40 9.31
N LEU A 152 -10.87 0.76 8.32
CA LEU A 152 -11.53 0.19 7.14
C LEU A 152 -12.56 -0.89 7.52
N ARG A 153 -12.21 -1.82 8.41
CA ARG A 153 -13.14 -2.86 8.89
C ARG A 153 -14.35 -2.28 9.61
N ARG A 154 -14.17 -1.24 10.43
CA ARG A 154 -15.28 -0.58 11.16
C ARG A 154 -16.33 0.01 10.21
N VAL A 155 -15.92 0.43 9.02
CA VAL A 155 -16.82 0.97 7.98
C VAL A 155 -17.26 -0.08 6.95
N GLY A 156 -16.95 -1.35 7.18
CA GLY A 156 -17.43 -2.48 6.38
C GLY A 156 -16.56 -2.86 5.18
N VAL A 157 -15.37 -2.28 5.03
CA VAL A 157 -14.41 -2.67 3.99
C VAL A 157 -13.68 -3.93 4.41
N ARG A 158 -13.43 -4.83 3.44
CA ARG A 158 -12.59 -6.02 3.67
C ARG A 158 -11.13 -5.57 3.75
N ALA A 159 -10.60 -5.51 4.97
CA ALA A 159 -9.22 -5.10 5.22
C ALA A 159 -8.49 -6.00 6.22
N GLU A 160 -7.23 -6.32 5.91
CA GLU A 160 -6.34 -7.11 6.75
C GLU A 160 -4.98 -6.43 6.89
N SER A 161 -4.35 -6.63 8.06
CA SER A 161 -2.98 -6.20 8.31
C SER A 161 -2.15 -7.43 8.71
N ILE A 162 -1.12 -7.74 7.91
CA ILE A 162 -0.20 -8.86 8.15
C ILE A 162 1.12 -8.26 8.63
N LEU A 163 1.48 -8.60 9.86
CA LEU A 163 2.68 -8.09 10.52
C LEU A 163 3.79 -9.14 10.52
N TYR A 164 4.98 -8.73 10.09
CA TYR A 164 6.15 -9.60 10.01
C TYR A 164 7.12 -9.30 11.15
N GLU A 165 7.28 -10.28 12.03
CA GLU A 165 8.03 -10.10 13.26
C GLU A 165 9.51 -9.77 13.01
N GLY A 166 9.99 -8.70 13.63
CA GLY A 166 11.38 -8.27 13.57
C GLY A 166 11.83 -7.76 12.20
N LYS A 167 10.93 -7.55 11.23
CA LYS A 167 11.28 -6.94 9.94
C LYS A 167 11.34 -5.42 10.05
N THR A 168 12.36 -4.80 9.45
CA THR A 168 12.50 -3.33 9.40
C THR A 168 11.72 -2.74 8.22
N HIS A 169 11.77 -1.42 8.02
CA HIS A 169 11.04 -0.74 6.94
C HIS A 169 11.39 -1.30 5.56
N THR A 170 12.66 -1.65 5.36
CA THR A 170 13.19 -2.08 4.05
C THR A 170 13.18 -3.59 3.86
N ASP A 171 13.16 -4.36 4.96
CA ASP A 171 13.40 -5.81 4.92
C ASP A 171 12.49 -6.53 3.91
N LEU A 172 11.21 -6.18 3.90
CA LEU A 172 10.18 -6.88 3.12
C LEU A 172 10.28 -6.69 1.60
N PHE A 173 10.88 -5.61 1.11
CA PHE A 173 10.97 -5.35 -0.34
C PHE A 173 12.39 -5.25 -0.87
N LEU A 174 13.40 -5.20 0.00
CA LEU A 174 14.79 -5.12 -0.41
C LEU A 174 15.59 -6.31 0.12
N GLN A 175 15.76 -6.44 1.44
CA GLN A 175 16.66 -7.44 2.02
C GLN A 175 16.14 -8.86 1.81
N ASP A 176 14.85 -9.12 2.02
CA ASP A 176 14.25 -10.44 1.85
C ASP A 176 14.30 -10.90 0.38
N PRO A 177 13.87 -10.09 -0.61
CA PRO A 177 14.08 -10.42 -2.02
C PRO A 177 15.55 -10.64 -2.40
N MET A 178 16.47 -9.80 -1.90
CA MET A 178 17.91 -9.94 -2.18
C MET A 178 18.53 -11.18 -1.53
N ARG A 179 18.00 -11.63 -0.38
CA ARG A 179 18.45 -12.83 0.32
C ARG A 179 18.15 -14.09 -0.50
N GLY A 180 17.07 -14.08 -1.26
CA GLY A 180 16.56 -15.25 -1.97
C GLY A 180 16.13 -16.37 -1.02
N GLY A 181 15.81 -17.53 -1.59
CA GLY A 181 15.19 -18.63 -0.85
C GLY A 181 13.72 -18.34 -0.53
N TYR A 182 13.32 -18.61 0.70
CA TYR A 182 11.97 -18.35 1.21
C TYR A 182 11.85 -16.89 1.65
N ASP A 183 10.83 -16.20 1.14
CA ASP A 183 10.45 -14.88 1.63
C ASP A 183 8.93 -14.85 1.81
N GLN A 184 8.55 -14.66 3.08
CA GLN A 184 7.21 -14.88 3.59
C GLN A 184 6.19 -13.92 3.00
N MET A 185 6.54 -12.64 2.83
CA MET A 185 5.60 -11.65 2.34
C MET A 185 5.21 -11.91 0.90
N PHE A 186 6.17 -12.34 0.09
CA PHE A 186 5.86 -12.78 -1.26
C PHE A 186 4.96 -14.02 -1.28
N GLU A 187 5.19 -15.02 -0.40
CA GLU A 187 4.30 -16.19 -0.34
C GLU A 187 2.88 -15.79 0.02
N ASP A 188 2.72 -14.92 1.02
CA ASP A 188 1.42 -14.40 1.45
C ASP A 188 0.74 -13.60 0.31
N LEU A 189 1.50 -12.75 -0.38
CA LEU A 189 1.03 -11.98 -1.54
C LEU A 189 0.55 -12.89 -2.69
N VAL A 190 1.36 -13.88 -3.07
CA VAL A 190 1.04 -14.81 -4.16
C VAL A 190 -0.16 -15.68 -3.80
N ALA A 191 -0.24 -16.16 -2.56
CA ALA A 191 -1.39 -16.92 -2.08
C ALA A 191 -2.71 -16.12 -2.21
N ILE A 192 -2.68 -14.81 -1.94
CA ILE A 192 -3.84 -13.93 -2.12
C ILE A 192 -4.17 -13.73 -3.60
N ILE A 193 -3.17 -13.48 -4.45
CA ILE A 193 -3.37 -13.25 -5.89
C ILE A 193 -3.89 -14.52 -6.60
N HIS A 194 -3.42 -15.71 -6.18
CA HIS A 194 -3.75 -17.00 -6.78
C HIS A 194 -4.83 -17.77 -6.02
N ALA A 195 -5.51 -17.17 -5.02
CA ALA A 195 -6.49 -17.86 -4.17
C ALA A 195 -7.57 -18.63 -4.96
N ASP A 196 -8.00 -18.08 -6.11
CA ASP A 196 -9.04 -18.66 -6.97
C ASP A 196 -8.49 -19.26 -8.29
N ASP A 197 -7.17 -19.48 -8.40
CA ASP A 197 -6.51 -19.98 -9.62
C ASP A 197 -5.73 -21.28 -9.34
N LEU A 198 -6.42 -22.42 -9.45
CA LEU A 198 -5.84 -23.75 -9.20
C LEU A 198 -4.61 -24.05 -10.06
N GLN A 199 -4.56 -23.52 -11.29
CA GLN A 199 -3.40 -23.72 -12.17
C GLN A 199 -2.21 -22.91 -11.70
N ALA A 200 -2.42 -21.68 -11.25
CA ALA A 200 -1.37 -20.85 -10.67
C ALA A 200 -0.85 -21.45 -9.36
N GLN A 201 -1.74 -21.88 -8.47
CA GLN A 201 -1.36 -22.58 -7.23
C GLN A 201 -0.50 -23.82 -7.49
N ALA A 202 -0.86 -24.64 -8.49
CA ALA A 202 -0.06 -25.81 -8.86
C ALA A 202 1.34 -25.43 -9.37
N LYS A 203 1.48 -24.27 -10.03
CA LYS A 203 2.78 -23.74 -10.47
C LYS A 203 3.61 -23.21 -9.30
N ASP A 204 2.98 -22.55 -8.33
CA ASP A 204 3.66 -22.01 -7.15
C ASP A 204 4.32 -23.13 -6.33
N VAL A 205 3.62 -24.26 -6.15
CA VAL A 205 4.13 -25.43 -5.41
C VAL A 205 5.43 -26.01 -6.01
N VAL A 206 5.56 -25.96 -7.33
CA VAL A 206 6.73 -26.50 -8.05
C VAL A 206 7.76 -25.43 -8.43
N ALA A 207 7.52 -24.17 -8.05
CA ALA A 207 8.41 -23.07 -8.37
C ALA A 207 9.78 -23.27 -7.67
N PRO A 208 10.90 -23.05 -8.38
CA PRO A 208 12.21 -23.15 -7.76
C PRO A 208 12.38 -22.04 -6.70
N PRO A 209 13.20 -22.28 -5.65
CA PRO A 209 13.51 -21.24 -4.67
C PRO A 209 14.10 -19.99 -5.33
N ARG A 210 13.78 -18.81 -4.78
CA ARG A 210 14.31 -17.54 -5.32
C ARG A 210 15.84 -17.54 -5.28
N ARG A 211 16.46 -17.06 -6.36
CA ARG A 211 17.91 -16.93 -6.44
C ARG A 211 18.38 -15.89 -5.42
N ARG A 212 19.40 -16.22 -4.63
CA ARG A 212 20.13 -15.24 -3.81
C ARG A 212 20.87 -14.25 -4.70
N LEU A 213 20.66 -12.96 -4.45
CA LEU A 213 21.30 -11.86 -5.18
C LEU A 213 22.48 -11.27 -4.41
N VAL A 214 22.43 -11.33 -3.07
CA VAL A 214 23.44 -10.72 -2.18
C VAL A 214 23.91 -11.69 -1.09
N PRO A 215 25.22 -11.73 -0.75
CA PRO A 215 25.72 -12.50 0.39
C PRO A 215 25.07 -12.11 1.72
N GLU A 216 24.84 -13.08 2.61
CA GLU A 216 24.15 -12.83 3.88
C GLU A 216 24.84 -11.77 4.75
N CYS A 217 26.18 -11.77 4.79
CA CYS A 217 26.93 -10.79 5.58
C CYS A 217 26.66 -9.34 5.15
N MET A 218 26.46 -9.09 3.85
CA MET A 218 26.14 -7.75 3.34
C MET A 218 24.71 -7.35 3.69
N ILE A 219 23.77 -8.29 3.68
CA ILE A 219 22.39 -8.04 4.09
C ILE A 219 22.32 -7.70 5.57
N GLN A 220 23.01 -8.46 6.42
CA GLN A 220 23.09 -8.22 7.85
C GLN A 220 23.78 -6.89 8.17
N LEU A 221 24.82 -6.52 7.40
CA LEU A 221 25.44 -5.20 7.51
C LEU A 221 24.47 -4.10 7.10
N ALA A 222 23.81 -4.23 5.95
CA ALA A 222 22.83 -3.27 5.44
C ALA A 222 21.71 -3.01 6.46
N ARG A 223 21.18 -4.06 7.09
CA ARG A 223 20.15 -3.93 8.14
C ARG A 223 20.64 -3.21 9.40
N LYS A 224 21.93 -3.28 9.72
CA LYS A 224 22.51 -2.58 10.88
C LYS A 224 22.82 -1.10 10.60
N VAL A 225 23.13 -0.75 9.35
CA VAL A 225 23.52 0.61 8.97
C VAL A 225 22.38 1.39 8.31
N SER A 226 21.37 0.70 7.78
CA SER A 226 20.15 1.32 7.25
C SER A 226 19.46 2.10 8.38
N PRO A 227 19.14 3.38 8.15
CA PRO A 227 18.36 4.16 9.12
C PRO A 227 16.87 3.79 9.08
N PHE A 228 16.47 2.89 8.17
CA PHE A 228 15.09 2.46 7.92
C PHE A 228 14.83 1.01 8.35
#